data_AF-A0A6A2WJ66-F1
#
_entry.id   AF-A0A6A2WJ66-F1
#
_cell.length_a   1.000
_cell.length_b   1.000
_cell.length_c   1.000
_cell.angle_alpha   90.00
_cell.angle_beta   90.00
_cell.angle_gamma   90.00
#
_symmetry.space_group_name_H-M   'P 1'
#
loop_
_entity.id
_entity.type
_entity.pdbx_description
1 polymer ?
#
loop_
_entity_poly.entity_id
_entity_poly.type
_entity_poly.pdbx_seq_one_letter_code
_entity_poly.pdbx_strand_id
1 'polypeptide(L)'
;MLQSSVFFIIPPCSSPNLPSTSIPFNLSPPHFHWNLKQPNIKKQQLFCRVSSSYEVGGGYPDEETQNQHVQGTQNLNSSQYDDLLKGGDQVISVLEEIITLLEDMNMDEASEEVAVELAAQGVIGKRVDEMESGFMMALDYMIQVAEKDQDDKRKSLLEVIKETVLAHLTKKCPPHVQVIGLLCRTPLKESRHELLRRVAAGGGAFKSENGTKVHLPGANLNDIANQADDLLETMETRPIVPDRKLLARLVLIREEARNMMGGGILDERNDRGFSTLPESEVNFLTKLVALKPGKTVQEMIRNVMLGKDEGADYSDTDEEANSGRTRPRGIAGRGSVTGRKPLPVRPGMFLETVTKVLGGIYSGNVSGITAQHLEWVHQKTLQVLQEIAF
;
A
#
# COMPACT_ATOMS: atom_id res chain seq x y z
N MET A 1 -38.69 41.30 -0.08
CA MET A 1 -40.12 40.95 -0.06
C MET A 1 -40.17 39.43 -0.08
N LEU A 2 -40.59 38.67 0.93
CA LEU A 2 -41.48 38.88 2.06
C LEU A 2 -40.89 38.18 3.30
N GLN A 3 -41.11 38.79 4.46
CA GLN A 3 -41.01 38.17 5.77
C GLN A 3 -42.06 37.05 5.92
N SER A 4 -41.76 36.03 6.72
CA SER A 4 -42.71 35.57 7.74
C SER A 4 -41.98 34.77 8.82
N SER A 5 -41.99 35.35 10.01
CA SER A 5 -41.67 34.71 11.29
C SER A 5 -42.96 34.10 11.83
N VAL A 6 -42.95 32.86 12.33
CA VAL A 6 -43.92 32.40 13.34
C VAL A 6 -43.22 31.52 14.36
N PHE A 7 -43.62 31.74 15.60
CA PHE A 7 -43.03 31.38 16.88
C PHE A 7 -43.69 30.16 17.55
N PHE A 8 -42.95 29.58 18.52
CA PHE A 8 -43.36 28.80 19.72
C PHE A 8 -44.10 27.45 19.47
N ILE A 9 -44.01 26.40 20.29
CA ILE A 9 -44.30 26.30 21.74
C ILE A 9 -43.72 24.96 22.27
N ILE A 10 -43.09 24.99 23.45
CA ILE A 10 -42.87 23.82 24.34
C ILE A 10 -43.96 23.87 25.43
N PRO A 11 -44.54 22.73 25.86
CA PRO A 11 -44.74 22.50 27.30
C PRO A 11 -44.63 20.97 27.66
N PRO A 12 -44.88 20.50 28.91
CA PRO A 12 -43.82 20.00 29.79
C PRO A 12 -44.02 18.55 30.28
N CYS A 13 -43.07 18.09 31.10
CA CYS A 13 -42.99 16.77 31.76
C CYS A 13 -44.25 16.32 32.53
N SER A 14 -44.49 14.99 32.55
CA SER A 14 -45.04 14.23 33.68
C SER A 14 -44.66 12.74 33.56
N SER A 15 -43.95 12.23 34.55
CA SER A 15 -43.57 10.81 34.79
C SER A 15 -44.62 10.08 35.65
N PRO A 16 -44.47 8.81 36.08
CA PRO A 16 -43.72 7.65 35.56
C PRO A 16 -44.62 6.39 35.38
N ASN A 17 -44.12 5.31 34.78
CA ASN A 17 -44.36 3.91 35.21
C ASN A 17 -43.55 2.92 34.34
N LEU A 18 -42.70 2.14 35.00
CA LEU A 18 -42.09 0.88 34.52
C LEU A 18 -43.08 -0.27 34.84
N PRO A 19 -43.13 -1.39 34.07
CA PRO A 19 -41.97 -2.26 33.90
C PRO A 19 -41.79 -2.93 32.52
N SER A 20 -40.51 -3.18 32.23
CA SER A 20 -39.92 -4.37 31.61
C SER A 20 -40.70 -5.09 30.49
N THR A 21 -40.40 -4.72 29.25
CA THR A 21 -40.51 -5.65 28.11
C THR A 21 -39.36 -5.40 27.12
N SER A 22 -38.70 -6.48 26.75
CA SER A 22 -37.64 -6.65 25.75
C SER A 22 -37.76 -5.74 24.51
N ILE A 23 -36.74 -4.91 24.27
CA ILE A 23 -36.56 -4.18 23.01
C ILE A 23 -35.57 -4.95 22.13
N PRO A 24 -35.95 -5.37 20.91
CA PRO A 24 -34.97 -5.74 19.90
C PRO A 24 -34.29 -4.46 19.39
N PHE A 25 -32.97 -4.36 19.55
CA PHE A 25 -32.17 -3.32 18.91
C PHE A 25 -32.15 -3.59 17.39
N ASN A 26 -33.16 -3.11 16.68
CA ASN A 26 -33.04 -2.78 15.26
C ASN A 26 -32.35 -1.41 15.18
N LEU A 27 -31.02 -1.41 15.15
CA LEU A 27 -30.26 -0.25 14.68
C LEU A 27 -30.34 -0.25 13.15
N SER A 28 -31.26 0.57 12.63
CA SER A 28 -31.20 1.02 11.24
C SER A 28 -29.88 1.77 11.01
N PRO A 29 -29.21 1.60 9.86
CA PRO A 29 -28.07 2.44 9.50
C PRO A 29 -28.53 3.90 9.38
N PRO A 30 -27.70 4.90 9.75
CA PRO A 30 -28.04 6.28 9.49
C PRO A 30 -28.03 6.49 7.97
N HIS A 31 -29.21 6.76 7.42
CA HIS A 31 -29.35 7.27 6.07
C HIS A 31 -28.76 8.68 6.04
N PHE A 32 -27.56 8.84 5.49
CA PHE A 32 -27.06 10.15 5.07
C PHE A 32 -27.96 10.65 3.95
N HIS A 33 -28.97 11.44 4.30
CA HIS A 33 -29.91 12.00 3.35
C HIS A 33 -29.24 13.21 2.67
N TRP A 34 -28.44 12.90 1.64
CA TRP A 34 -27.80 13.89 0.79
C TRP A 34 -28.87 14.51 -0.13
N ASN A 35 -29.44 15.64 0.28
CA ASN A 35 -30.28 16.46 -0.60
C ASN A 35 -29.39 17.47 -1.34
N LEU A 36 -28.74 17.01 -2.42
CA LEU A 36 -28.16 17.90 -3.42
C LEU A 36 -29.34 18.59 -4.10
N LYS A 37 -29.55 19.89 -3.81
CA LYS A 37 -30.43 20.72 -4.64
C LYS A 37 -29.82 20.70 -6.04
N GLN A 38 -30.45 19.94 -6.94
CA GLN A 38 -30.04 19.88 -8.33
C GLN A 38 -30.07 21.31 -8.90
N PRO A 39 -28.93 21.86 -9.38
CA PRO A 39 -29.01 22.93 -10.34
C PRO A 39 -29.69 22.36 -11.58
N ASN A 40 -30.60 23.12 -12.18
CA ASN A 40 -31.33 22.74 -13.39
C ASN A 40 -30.37 22.60 -14.58
N ILE A 41 -29.69 21.46 -14.69
CA ILE A 41 -28.90 21.11 -15.87
C ILE A 41 -29.83 20.36 -16.82
N LYS A 42 -30.10 20.99 -17.96
CA LYS A 42 -30.96 20.43 -19.01
C LYS A 42 -30.35 19.14 -19.54
N LYS A 43 -31.18 18.09 -19.64
CA LYS A 43 -30.86 16.81 -20.26
C LYS A 43 -30.39 17.02 -21.71
N GLN A 44 -29.16 16.62 -22.03
CA GLN A 44 -28.90 16.02 -23.33
C GLN A 44 -27.69 15.08 -23.31
N GLN A 45 -27.86 13.97 -24.03
CA GLN A 45 -26.88 12.92 -24.27
C GLN A 45 -25.79 13.45 -25.19
N LEU A 46 -24.52 13.21 -24.85
CA LEU A 46 -23.44 12.97 -25.81
C LEU A 46 -22.24 12.36 -25.09
N PHE A 47 -21.93 11.12 -25.48
CA PHE A 47 -20.66 10.47 -25.21
C PHE A 47 -19.59 11.11 -26.10
N CYS A 48 -18.43 11.43 -25.53
CA CYS A 48 -17.15 11.42 -26.22
C CYS A 48 -16.05 11.10 -25.20
N ARG A 49 -15.51 9.87 -25.27
CA ARG A 49 -14.18 9.55 -24.74
C ARG A 49 -13.17 10.45 -25.45
N VAL A 50 -12.64 11.45 -24.77
CA VAL A 50 -11.45 12.17 -25.20
C VAL A 50 -10.52 12.26 -24.00
N SER A 51 -9.49 11.43 -24.05
CA SER A 51 -8.31 11.51 -23.20
C SER A 51 -7.67 12.88 -23.38
N SER A 52 -7.89 13.77 -22.41
CA SER A 52 -7.12 15.01 -22.29
C SER A 52 -5.82 14.69 -21.55
N SER A 53 -4.70 14.80 -22.28
CA SER A 53 -3.37 14.43 -21.84
C SER A 53 -2.80 15.41 -20.82
N TYR A 54 -3.15 15.24 -19.55
CA TYR A 54 -2.19 15.42 -18.46
C TYR A 54 -1.49 14.07 -18.28
N GLU A 55 -0.51 13.81 -19.16
CA GLU A 55 0.33 12.63 -19.06
C GLU A 55 1.33 12.82 -17.90
N VAL A 56 0.91 12.53 -16.67
CA VAL A 56 1.84 11.86 -15.76
C VAL A 56 2.00 10.45 -16.32
N GLY A 57 3.05 10.26 -17.12
CA GLY A 57 3.34 9.01 -17.79
C GLY A 57 3.27 7.83 -16.81
N GLY A 58 2.32 6.93 -17.06
CA GLY A 58 2.06 5.77 -16.24
C GLY A 58 0.57 5.51 -16.10
N GLY A 59 -0.12 5.22 -17.21
CA GLY A 59 -1.45 4.64 -17.16
C GLY A 59 -1.41 3.39 -16.27
N TYR A 60 -2.38 3.28 -15.37
CA TYR A 60 -2.69 2.03 -14.71
C TYR A 60 -2.82 0.93 -15.78
N PRO A 61 -2.15 -0.23 -15.66
CA PRO A 61 -2.70 -1.39 -16.32
C PRO A 61 -4.07 -1.65 -15.67
N ASP A 62 -5.11 -1.72 -16.51
CA ASP A 62 -6.39 -2.33 -16.17
C ASP A 62 -6.12 -3.81 -15.81
N GLU A 63 -5.67 -4.05 -14.58
CA GLU A 63 -5.55 -5.38 -14.00
C GLU A 63 -6.57 -5.47 -12.87
N GLU A 64 -7.65 -6.18 -13.19
CA GLU A 64 -8.53 -6.92 -12.30
C GLU A 64 -8.24 -6.69 -10.82
N THR A 65 -9.00 -5.74 -10.24
CA THR A 65 -9.17 -5.59 -8.81
C THR A 65 -9.55 -6.95 -8.25
N GLN A 66 -8.56 -7.71 -7.78
CA GLN A 66 -8.81 -8.90 -6.99
C GLN A 66 -9.51 -8.40 -5.74
N ASN A 67 -10.82 -8.57 -5.77
CA ASN A 67 -11.74 -8.40 -4.65
C ASN A 67 -11.20 -9.15 -3.45
N GLN A 68 -10.36 -8.49 -2.64
CA GLN A 68 -10.30 -8.79 -1.23
C GLN A 68 -11.60 -8.28 -0.64
N HIS A 69 -12.58 -9.17 -0.73
CA HIS A 69 -13.84 -9.11 -0.03
C HIS A 69 -13.52 -9.00 1.47
N VAL A 70 -13.35 -7.78 1.97
CA VAL A 70 -13.44 -7.50 3.40
C VAL A 70 -14.93 -7.53 3.74
N GLN A 71 -15.50 -8.73 3.68
CA GLN A 71 -16.72 -9.03 4.39
C GLN A 71 -16.33 -9.30 5.84
N GLY A 72 -16.12 -8.20 6.53
CA GLY A 72 -15.98 -8.15 7.96
C GLY A 72 -16.45 -6.78 8.36
N THR A 73 -17.67 -6.69 8.87
CA THR A 73 -18.10 -5.60 9.74
C THR A 73 -17.11 -5.58 10.89
N GLN A 74 -15.95 -4.94 10.70
CA GLN A 74 -14.97 -4.77 11.75
C GLN A 74 -15.68 -3.96 12.81
N ASN A 75 -15.73 -4.48 14.04
CA ASN A 75 -16.14 -3.72 15.21
C ASN A 75 -15.20 -2.51 15.29
N LEU A 76 -15.60 -1.39 14.69
CA LEU A 76 -14.90 -0.13 14.81
C LEU A 76 -14.89 0.20 16.30
N ASN A 77 -13.70 0.34 16.87
CA ASN A 77 -13.58 0.87 18.22
C ASN A 77 -14.17 2.29 18.24
N SER A 78 -14.71 2.74 19.38
CA SER A 78 -15.34 4.06 19.48
C SER A 78 -14.46 5.20 18.97
N SER A 79 -13.15 5.11 19.18
CA SER A 79 -12.18 6.09 18.67
C SER A 79 -12.07 6.12 17.14
N GLN A 80 -12.10 4.95 16.48
CA GLN A 80 -12.03 4.87 15.02
C GLN A 80 -13.33 5.36 14.37
N TYR A 81 -14.46 5.19 15.07
CA TYR A 81 -15.74 5.72 14.63
C TYR A 81 -15.78 7.25 14.71
N ASP A 82 -15.28 7.83 15.80
CA ASP A 82 -15.18 9.29 15.94
C ASP A 82 -14.23 9.90 14.90
N ASP A 83 -13.09 9.26 14.63
CA ASP A 83 -12.16 9.68 13.58
C ASP A 83 -12.78 9.61 12.19
N LEU A 84 -13.60 8.59 11.92
CA LEU A 84 -14.34 8.46 10.66
C LEU A 84 -15.33 9.60 10.47
N LEU A 85 -16.08 9.95 11.52
CA LEU A 85 -17.08 11.02 11.47
C LEU A 85 -16.42 12.38 11.22
N LYS A 86 -15.36 12.70 11.97
CA LYS A 86 -14.59 13.93 11.76
C LYS A 86 -13.97 13.99 10.37
N GLY A 87 -13.41 12.87 9.91
CA GLY A 87 -12.91 12.75 8.55
C GLY A 87 -14.00 12.98 7.51
N GLY A 88 -15.21 12.48 7.76
CA GLY A 88 -16.38 12.70 6.90
C GLY A 88 -16.77 14.17 6.80
N ASP A 89 -16.82 14.88 7.93
CA ASP A 89 -17.09 16.31 7.97
C ASP A 89 -16.02 17.10 7.18
N GLN A 90 -14.75 16.70 7.27
CA GLN A 90 -13.67 17.29 6.48
C GLN A 90 -13.83 17.05 4.98
N VAL A 91 -14.19 15.83 4.56
CA VAL A 91 -14.47 15.51 3.14
C VAL A 91 -15.64 16.34 2.61
N ILE A 92 -16.72 16.48 3.39
CA ILE A 92 -17.88 17.30 3.02
C ILE A 92 -17.45 18.76 2.86
N SER A 93 -16.69 19.31 3.80
CA SER A 93 -16.22 20.70 3.73
C SER A 93 -15.33 20.96 2.50
N VAL A 94 -14.47 19.99 2.13
CA VAL A 94 -13.65 20.08 0.91
C VAL A 94 -14.53 20.08 -0.34
N LEU A 95 -15.53 19.19 -0.40
CA LEU A 95 -16.48 19.13 -1.52
C LEU A 95 -17.27 20.44 -1.65
N GLU A 96 -17.74 21.00 -0.55
CA GLU A 96 -18.46 22.28 -0.55
C GLU A 96 -17.58 23.43 -1.06
N GLU A 97 -16.31 23.53 -0.62
CA GLU A 97 -15.40 24.57 -1.13
C GLU A 97 -15.11 24.38 -2.63
N ILE A 98 -14.94 23.14 -3.10
CA ILE A 98 -14.79 22.85 -4.53
C ILE A 98 -16.02 23.32 -5.31
N ILE A 99 -17.23 23.03 -4.83
CA ILE A 99 -18.48 23.49 -5.46
C ILE A 99 -18.51 25.02 -5.53
N THR A 100 -18.19 25.73 -4.44
CA THR A 100 -18.19 27.21 -4.46
C THR A 100 -17.21 27.78 -5.48
N LEU A 101 -16.02 27.18 -5.61
CA LEU A 101 -15.04 27.63 -6.62
C LEU A 101 -15.53 27.36 -8.04
N LEU A 102 -16.18 26.22 -8.28
CA LEU A 102 -16.73 25.88 -9.58
C LEU A 102 -17.92 26.75 -9.96
N GLU A 103 -18.77 27.15 -9.00
CA GLU A 103 -19.87 28.09 -9.21
C GLU A 103 -19.39 29.49 -9.61
N ASP A 104 -18.24 29.91 -9.08
CA ASP A 104 -17.59 31.19 -9.43
C ASP A 104 -16.87 31.14 -10.80
N MET A 105 -16.56 29.93 -11.30
CA MET A 105 -15.94 29.74 -12.61
C MET A 105 -17.00 29.70 -13.72
N ASN A 106 -16.86 30.57 -14.72
CA ASN A 106 -17.74 30.58 -15.87
C ASN A 106 -17.30 29.47 -16.86
N MET A 107 -17.82 28.26 -16.66
CA MET A 107 -17.36 27.03 -17.30
C MET A 107 -18.07 26.74 -18.63
N ASP A 108 -17.31 26.31 -19.64
CA ASP A 108 -17.81 25.65 -20.85
C ASP A 108 -17.79 24.12 -20.69
N GLU A 109 -18.73 23.43 -21.35
CA GLU A 109 -18.98 21.97 -21.20
C GLU A 109 -17.75 21.10 -21.54
N ALA A 110 -16.80 21.63 -22.32
CA ALA A 110 -15.55 20.95 -22.68
C ALA A 110 -14.44 21.05 -21.61
N SER A 111 -14.58 21.94 -20.63
CA SER A 111 -13.54 22.22 -19.62
C SER A 111 -13.92 21.75 -18.22
N GLU A 112 -15.11 21.16 -18.04
CA GLU A 112 -15.67 20.78 -16.73
C GLU A 112 -14.70 19.90 -15.92
N GLU A 113 -14.18 18.84 -16.53
CA GLU A 113 -13.25 17.90 -15.87
C GLU A 113 -11.95 18.58 -15.41
N VAL A 114 -11.37 19.41 -16.27
CA VAL A 114 -10.13 20.14 -15.97
C VAL A 114 -10.35 21.17 -14.85
N ALA A 115 -11.51 21.81 -14.80
CA ALA A 115 -11.83 22.73 -13.72
C ALA A 115 -12.06 22.03 -12.39
N VAL A 116 -12.70 20.85 -12.38
CA VAL A 116 -12.85 20.04 -11.17
C VAL A 116 -11.47 19.70 -10.61
N GLU A 117 -10.53 19.27 -11.45
CA GLU A 117 -9.16 18.96 -11.03
C GLU A 117 -8.44 20.20 -10.48
N LEU A 118 -8.53 21.34 -11.17
CA LEU A 118 -7.92 22.61 -10.73
C LEU A 118 -8.52 23.13 -9.41
N ALA A 119 -9.84 23.05 -9.27
CA ALA A 119 -10.55 23.45 -8.05
C ALA A 119 -10.16 22.51 -6.89
N ALA A 120 -10.16 21.20 -7.11
CA ALA A 120 -9.70 20.22 -6.14
C ALA A 120 -8.25 20.51 -5.71
N GLN A 121 -7.35 20.74 -6.67
CA GLN A 121 -5.96 21.06 -6.40
C GLN A 121 -5.82 22.34 -5.56
N GLY A 122 -6.62 23.36 -5.85
CA GLY A 122 -6.63 24.63 -5.12
C GLY A 122 -7.13 24.49 -3.67
N VAL A 123 -8.22 23.75 -3.44
CA VAL A 123 -8.78 23.52 -2.10
C VAL A 123 -7.88 22.63 -1.27
N ILE A 124 -7.47 21.49 -1.83
CA ILE A 124 -6.62 20.51 -1.15
C ILE A 124 -5.27 21.14 -0.82
N GLY A 125 -4.67 21.91 -1.74
CA GLY A 125 -3.39 22.57 -1.49
C GLY A 125 -3.38 23.49 -0.27
N LYS A 126 -4.52 24.13 0.05
CA LYS A 126 -4.66 24.98 1.25
C LYS A 126 -4.80 24.17 2.54
N ARG A 127 -5.51 23.03 2.49
CA ARG A 127 -5.97 22.30 3.68
C ARG A 127 -5.20 21.02 3.98
N VAL A 128 -4.36 20.53 3.07
CA VAL A 128 -3.73 19.19 3.20
C VAL A 128 -2.88 19.04 4.48
N ASP A 129 -2.32 20.13 5.01
CA ASP A 129 -1.54 20.10 6.26
C ASP A 129 -2.42 20.08 7.52
N GLU A 130 -3.69 20.46 7.39
CA GLU A 130 -4.70 20.49 8.46
C GLU A 130 -5.62 19.26 8.43
N MET A 131 -5.50 18.42 7.39
CA MET A 131 -6.29 17.20 7.25
C MET A 131 -5.94 16.19 8.35
N GLU A 132 -6.97 15.65 9.00
CA GLU A 132 -6.80 14.67 10.06
C GLU A 132 -6.61 13.26 9.48
N SER A 133 -6.06 12.34 10.29
CA SER A 133 -5.84 10.94 9.89
C SER A 133 -7.13 10.21 9.46
N GLY A 134 -8.28 10.67 9.96
CA GLY A 134 -9.60 10.15 9.58
C GLY A 134 -10.05 10.52 8.17
N PHE A 135 -9.47 11.57 7.55
CA PHE A 135 -9.90 12.07 6.25
C PHE A 135 -9.84 11.00 5.15
N MET A 136 -8.68 10.36 4.96
CA MET A 136 -8.50 9.35 3.91
C MET A 136 -9.39 8.12 4.15
N MET A 137 -9.58 7.75 5.42
CA MET A 137 -10.45 6.64 5.80
C MET A 137 -11.93 6.95 5.47
N ALA A 138 -12.37 8.17 5.74
CA ALA A 138 -13.71 8.63 5.38
C ALA A 138 -13.90 8.71 3.86
N LEU A 139 -12.89 9.20 3.12
CA LEU A 139 -12.93 9.28 1.67
C LEU A 139 -13.05 7.89 1.03
N ASP A 140 -12.25 6.92 1.50
CA ASP A 140 -12.33 5.53 1.06
C ASP A 140 -13.70 4.90 1.39
N TYR A 141 -14.24 5.19 2.57
CA TYR A 141 -15.57 4.74 2.95
C TYR A 141 -16.65 5.33 2.03
N MET A 142 -16.60 6.62 1.72
CA MET A 142 -17.55 7.28 0.82
C MET A 142 -17.47 6.74 -0.62
N ILE A 143 -16.26 6.42 -1.11
CA ILE A 143 -16.08 5.76 -2.41
C ILE A 143 -16.75 4.37 -2.41
N GLN A 144 -16.56 3.58 -1.36
CA GLN A 144 -17.22 2.27 -1.24
C GLN A 144 -18.75 2.38 -1.17
N VAL A 145 -19.28 3.42 -0.51
CA VAL A 145 -20.72 3.68 -0.49
C VAL A 145 -21.21 4.09 -1.89
N ALA A 146 -20.46 4.92 -2.61
CA ALA A 146 -20.77 5.28 -4.00
C ALA A 146 -20.85 4.07 -4.93
N GLU A 147 -19.92 3.13 -4.79
CA GLU A 147 -19.90 1.89 -5.55
C GLU A 147 -21.09 0.97 -5.21
N LYS A 148 -21.45 0.85 -3.92
CA LYS A 148 -22.62 0.07 -3.49
C LYS A 148 -23.93 0.64 -4.01
N ASP A 149 -24.04 1.97 -4.04
CA ASP A 149 -25.21 2.68 -4.53
C ASP A 149 -25.25 2.77 -6.08
N GLN A 150 -24.23 2.26 -6.78
CA GLN A 150 -24.07 2.35 -8.24
C GLN A 150 -24.11 3.80 -8.76
N ASP A 151 -23.56 4.72 -7.97
CA ASP A 151 -23.44 6.13 -8.34
C ASP A 151 -22.04 6.40 -8.90
N ASP A 152 -21.87 6.09 -10.19
CA ASP A 152 -20.59 6.22 -10.90
C ASP A 152 -20.05 7.66 -10.90
N LYS A 153 -20.94 8.67 -10.90
CA LYS A 153 -20.55 10.08 -10.89
C LYS A 153 -19.98 10.50 -9.55
N ARG A 154 -20.63 10.09 -8.45
CA ARG A 154 -20.11 10.34 -7.10
C ARG A 154 -18.80 9.59 -6.89
N LYS A 155 -18.71 8.35 -7.39
CA LYS A 155 -17.49 7.55 -7.31
C LYS A 155 -16.31 8.25 -8.03
N SER A 156 -16.49 8.64 -9.29
CA SER A 156 -15.41 9.27 -10.06
C SER A 156 -14.92 10.59 -9.46
N LEU A 157 -15.83 11.43 -8.95
CA LEU A 157 -15.47 12.68 -8.29
C LEU A 157 -14.63 12.44 -7.02
N LEU A 158 -15.03 11.47 -6.18
CA LEU A 158 -14.31 11.14 -4.96
C LEU A 158 -12.94 10.51 -5.26
N GLU A 159 -12.84 9.73 -6.34
CA GLU A 159 -11.56 9.19 -6.83
C GLU A 159 -10.62 10.30 -7.29
N VAL A 160 -11.10 11.29 -8.05
CA VAL A 160 -10.29 12.47 -8.45
C VAL A 160 -9.77 13.23 -7.22
N ILE A 161 -10.61 13.43 -6.21
CA ILE A 161 -10.22 14.09 -4.96
C ILE A 161 -9.15 13.26 -4.24
N LYS A 162 -9.35 11.94 -4.14
CA LYS A 162 -8.39 11.02 -3.52
C LYS A 162 -7.04 11.10 -4.22
N GLU A 163 -7.02 11.03 -5.55
CA GLU A 163 -5.80 11.16 -6.35
C GLU A 163 -5.12 12.51 -6.14
N THR A 164 -5.90 13.59 -6.10
CA THR A 164 -5.38 14.95 -5.90
C THR A 164 -4.72 15.11 -4.52
N VAL A 165 -5.33 14.54 -3.47
CA VAL A 165 -4.75 14.52 -2.11
C VAL A 165 -3.45 13.72 -2.09
N LEU A 166 -3.45 12.52 -2.64
CA LEU A 166 -2.26 11.66 -2.71
C LEU A 166 -1.12 12.33 -3.50
N ALA A 167 -1.44 13.01 -4.60
CA ALA A 167 -0.47 13.76 -5.40
C ALA A 167 0.14 14.93 -4.60
N HIS A 168 -0.67 15.65 -3.83
CA HIS A 168 -0.19 16.73 -2.97
C HIS A 168 0.72 16.22 -1.85
N LEU A 169 0.31 15.15 -1.17
CA LEU A 169 1.12 14.51 -0.13
C LEU A 169 2.45 14.02 -0.69
N THR A 170 2.43 13.36 -1.86
CA THR A 170 3.65 12.88 -2.52
C THR A 170 4.61 14.02 -2.84
N LYS A 171 4.12 15.17 -3.34
CA LYS A 171 4.97 16.34 -3.64
C LYS A 171 5.66 16.92 -2.40
N LYS A 172 5.05 16.78 -1.21
CA LYS A 172 5.62 17.25 0.06
C LYS A 172 6.61 16.27 0.69
N CYS A 173 6.61 15.00 0.28
CA CYS A 173 7.55 14.02 0.80
C CYS A 173 9.01 14.38 0.46
N PRO A 174 10.00 13.95 1.25
CA PRO A 174 11.41 14.07 0.88
C PRO A 174 11.74 13.43 -0.48
N PRO A 175 12.77 13.92 -1.21
CA PRO A 175 13.10 13.41 -2.54
C PRO A 175 13.26 11.90 -2.64
N HIS A 176 13.95 11.26 -1.69
CA HIS A 176 14.16 9.80 -1.69
C HIS A 176 12.84 9.01 -1.55
N VAL A 177 11.88 9.51 -0.77
CA VAL A 177 10.54 8.90 -0.65
C VAL A 177 9.76 9.01 -1.97
N GLN A 178 9.83 10.17 -2.62
CA GLN A 178 9.19 10.37 -3.93
C GLN A 178 9.75 9.40 -4.98
N VAL A 179 11.08 9.21 -4.98
CA VAL A 179 11.77 8.29 -5.89
C VAL A 179 11.33 6.86 -5.69
N ILE A 180 11.17 6.40 -4.45
CA ILE A 180 10.65 5.04 -4.17
C ILE A 180 9.26 4.87 -4.79
N GLY A 181 8.38 5.86 -4.63
CA GLY A 181 7.06 5.84 -5.24
C GLY A 181 7.09 5.75 -6.78
N LEU A 182 8.05 6.41 -7.44
CA LEU A 182 8.27 6.30 -8.88
C LEU A 182 8.80 4.92 -9.28
N LEU A 183 9.77 4.38 -8.53
CA LEU A 183 10.37 3.08 -8.80
C LEU A 183 9.37 1.94 -8.62
N CYS A 184 8.48 2.01 -7.62
CA CYS A 184 7.41 1.03 -7.42
C CYS A 184 6.44 0.96 -8.61
N ARG A 185 6.33 2.01 -9.42
CA ARG A 185 5.49 2.07 -10.63
C ARG A 185 6.26 1.71 -11.91
N THR A 186 7.56 1.42 -11.81
CA THR A 186 8.42 1.14 -12.96
C THR A 186 8.72 -0.37 -13.06
N PRO A 187 8.03 -1.13 -13.94
CA PRO A 187 8.11 -2.59 -13.97
C PRO A 187 9.44 -3.13 -14.51
N LEU A 188 9.98 -2.46 -15.51
CA LEU A 188 11.19 -2.90 -16.21
C LEU A 188 12.44 -2.53 -15.41
N LYS A 189 13.30 -3.52 -15.19
CA LYS A 189 14.58 -3.36 -14.49
C LYS A 189 15.46 -2.28 -15.11
N GLU A 190 15.64 -2.31 -16.43
CA GLU A 190 16.49 -1.34 -17.13
C GLU A 190 15.95 0.10 -16.99
N SER A 191 14.63 0.27 -17.05
CA SER A 191 13.98 1.57 -16.82
C SER A 191 14.19 2.06 -15.39
N ARG A 192 14.14 1.17 -14.38
CA ARG A 192 14.48 1.53 -12.99
C ARG A 192 15.94 1.94 -12.85
N HIS A 193 16.88 1.25 -13.49
CA HIS A 193 18.30 1.60 -13.44
C HIS A 193 18.58 2.94 -14.12
N GLU A 194 17.92 3.23 -15.24
CA GLU A 194 18.00 4.54 -15.88
C GLU A 194 17.40 5.64 -14.99
N LEU A 195 16.26 5.38 -14.35
CA LEU A 195 15.63 6.29 -13.40
C LEU A 195 16.57 6.57 -12.21
N LEU A 196 17.13 5.53 -11.58
CA LEU A 196 18.10 5.65 -10.49
C LEU A 196 19.34 6.45 -10.92
N ARG A 197 19.86 6.25 -12.13
CA ARG A 197 20.99 7.02 -12.67
C ARG A 197 20.66 8.51 -12.78
N ARG A 198 19.49 8.85 -13.31
CA ARG A 198 19.04 10.25 -13.47
C ARG A 198 18.82 10.94 -12.12
N VAL A 199 18.21 10.21 -11.18
CA VAL A 199 17.98 10.69 -9.81
C VAL A 199 19.31 10.96 -9.10
N ALA A 200 20.25 10.02 -9.18
CA ALA A 200 21.58 10.14 -8.58
C ALA A 200 22.43 11.26 -9.22
N ALA A 201 22.19 11.58 -10.50
CA ALA A 201 22.83 12.69 -11.20
C ALA A 201 22.27 14.08 -10.82
N GLY A 202 21.35 14.16 -9.86
CA GLY A 202 20.76 15.41 -9.37
C GLY A 202 19.32 15.65 -9.84
N GLY A 203 18.71 14.72 -10.56
CA GLY A 203 17.33 14.84 -11.05
C GLY A 203 17.16 15.92 -12.14
N GLY A 204 15.97 16.49 -12.23
CA GLY A 204 15.64 17.58 -13.18
C GLY A 204 14.50 17.24 -14.15
N ALA A 205 14.29 18.12 -15.13
CA ALA A 205 13.25 17.95 -16.14
C ALA A 205 13.75 17.11 -17.32
N PHE A 206 13.14 15.96 -17.53
CA PHE A 206 13.44 15.05 -18.63
C PHE A 206 12.26 15.02 -19.62
N LYS A 207 12.57 14.90 -20.91
CA LYS A 207 11.54 14.62 -21.92
C LYS A 207 11.33 13.11 -21.97
N SER A 208 10.10 12.67 -21.74
CA SER A 208 9.68 11.32 -22.05
C SER A 208 9.67 11.10 -23.56
N GLU A 209 9.60 9.84 -23.98
CA GLU A 209 9.49 9.45 -25.40
C GLU A 209 8.27 10.11 -26.08
N ASN A 210 7.21 10.36 -25.32
CA ASN A 210 5.99 11.04 -25.77
C ASN A 210 6.11 12.58 -25.83
N GLY A 211 7.29 13.14 -25.53
CA GLY A 211 7.51 14.59 -25.47
C GLY A 211 7.06 15.25 -24.16
N THR A 212 6.40 14.50 -23.27
CA THR A 212 5.94 14.98 -21.96
C THR A 212 7.13 15.25 -21.03
N LYS A 213 7.16 16.43 -20.41
CA LYS A 213 8.23 16.83 -19.48
C LYS A 213 7.96 16.23 -18.10
N VAL A 214 8.78 15.27 -17.70
CA VAL A 214 8.73 14.65 -16.37
C VAL A 214 9.80 15.30 -15.49
N HIS A 215 9.40 15.85 -14.35
CA HIS A 215 10.33 16.36 -13.36
C HIS A 215 10.71 15.25 -12.38
N LEU A 216 11.99 14.87 -12.38
CA LEU A 216 12.53 13.87 -11.46
C LEU A 216 13.19 14.56 -10.24
N PRO A 217 12.86 14.13 -9.02
CA PRO A 217 13.57 14.58 -7.82
C PRO A 217 15.02 14.06 -7.83
N GLY A 218 15.97 14.86 -7.31
CA GLY A 218 17.33 14.42 -7.07
C GLY A 218 17.48 13.79 -5.68
N ALA A 219 18.10 12.61 -5.60
CA ALA A 219 18.31 11.90 -4.34
C ALA A 219 19.56 11.02 -4.38
N ASN A 220 20.17 10.77 -3.21
CA ASN A 220 21.31 9.88 -3.08
C ASN A 220 20.87 8.41 -3.11
N LEU A 221 21.61 7.55 -3.81
CA LEU A 221 21.35 6.10 -3.85
C LEU A 221 21.35 5.46 -2.46
N ASN A 222 22.21 5.94 -1.55
CA ASN A 222 22.28 5.45 -0.18
C ASN A 222 21.00 5.80 0.59
N ASP A 223 20.49 7.02 0.44
CA ASP A 223 19.25 7.45 1.10
C ASP A 223 18.04 6.69 0.56
N ILE A 224 18.01 6.40 -0.75
CA ILE A 224 16.98 5.57 -1.38
C ILE A 224 17.04 4.14 -0.83
N ALA A 225 18.22 3.54 -0.76
CA ALA A 225 18.41 2.18 -0.24
C ALA A 225 17.98 2.08 1.23
N ASN A 226 18.39 3.04 2.06
CA ASN A 226 18.03 3.11 3.48
C ASN A 226 16.53 3.32 3.67
N GLN A 227 15.93 4.25 2.92
CA GLN A 227 14.49 4.49 3.01
C GLN A 227 13.68 3.26 2.58
N ALA A 228 14.13 2.54 1.54
CA ALA A 228 13.49 1.28 1.14
C ALA A 228 13.62 0.22 2.24
N ASP A 229 14.77 0.16 2.91
CA ASP A 229 15.02 -0.76 4.01
C ASP A 229 14.14 -0.46 5.25
N ASP A 230 13.97 0.82 5.61
CA ASP A 230 13.08 1.24 6.72
C ASP A 230 11.62 0.83 6.45
N LEU A 231 11.17 0.98 5.20
CA LEU A 231 9.83 0.56 4.79
C LEU A 231 9.69 -0.96 4.80
N LEU A 232 10.72 -1.69 4.35
CA LEU A 232 10.78 -3.15 4.42
C LEU A 232 10.72 -3.64 5.86
N GLU A 233 11.51 -3.06 6.77
CA GLU A 233 11.50 -3.41 8.19
C GLU A 233 10.10 -3.25 8.78
N THR A 234 9.42 -2.15 8.47
CA THR A 234 8.05 -1.88 8.92
C THR A 234 7.04 -2.90 8.39
N MET A 235 7.25 -3.46 7.20
CA MET A 235 6.40 -4.49 6.61
C MET A 235 6.73 -5.89 7.13
N GLU A 236 8.01 -6.20 7.31
CA GLU A 236 8.51 -7.55 7.65
C GLU A 236 8.40 -7.87 9.13
N THR A 237 8.41 -6.86 10.01
CA THR A 237 8.17 -7.01 11.45
C THR A 237 6.71 -7.39 11.78
N ARG A 238 5.79 -7.23 10.83
CA ARG A 238 4.38 -7.60 11.02
C ARG A 238 4.19 -9.12 10.95
N PRO A 239 3.27 -9.69 11.75
CA PRO A 239 2.96 -11.11 11.69
C PRO A 239 2.41 -11.53 10.32
N ILE A 240 1.63 -10.66 9.68
CA ILE A 240 1.07 -10.86 8.35
C ILE A 240 1.55 -9.71 7.46
N VAL A 241 2.11 -10.06 6.29
CA VAL A 241 2.51 -9.07 5.28
C VAL A 241 1.26 -8.56 4.58
N PRO A 242 0.98 -7.24 4.59
CA PRO A 242 -0.24 -6.69 4.01
C PRO A 242 -0.25 -6.76 2.47
N ASP A 243 0.87 -6.48 1.81
CA ASP A 243 1.00 -6.51 0.35
C ASP A 243 2.34 -7.12 -0.06
N ARG A 244 2.28 -8.31 -0.66
CA ARG A 244 3.45 -9.05 -1.15
C ARG A 244 4.03 -8.46 -2.44
N LYS A 245 3.20 -7.85 -3.30
CA LYS A 245 3.68 -7.19 -4.53
C LYS A 245 4.49 -5.95 -4.16
N LEU A 246 3.98 -5.13 -3.24
CA LEU A 246 4.71 -3.97 -2.73
C LEU A 246 6.01 -4.39 -2.02
N LEU A 247 5.96 -5.43 -1.19
CA LEU A 247 7.15 -5.96 -0.52
C LEU A 247 8.22 -6.37 -1.54
N ALA A 248 7.84 -7.12 -2.57
CA ALA A 248 8.76 -7.53 -3.63
C ALA A 248 9.36 -6.32 -4.36
N ARG A 249 8.55 -5.30 -4.69
CA ARG A 249 9.03 -4.05 -5.31
C ARG A 249 10.06 -3.34 -4.43
N LEU A 250 9.80 -3.20 -3.14
CA LEU A 250 10.71 -2.54 -2.20
C LEU A 250 12.04 -3.29 -2.05
N VAL A 251 12.00 -4.63 -2.00
CA VAL A 251 13.23 -5.45 -1.99
C VAL A 251 14.03 -5.21 -3.27
N LEU A 252 13.41 -5.26 -4.44
CA LEU A 252 14.10 -5.01 -5.71
C LEU A 252 14.73 -3.61 -5.73
N ILE A 253 14.00 -2.58 -5.30
CA ILE A 253 14.48 -1.20 -5.26
C ILE A 253 15.71 -1.08 -4.36
N ARG A 254 15.65 -1.66 -3.16
CA ARG A 254 16.78 -1.66 -2.21
C ARG A 254 18.01 -2.31 -2.85
N GLU A 255 17.85 -3.51 -3.41
CA GLU A 255 18.97 -4.27 -3.98
C GLU A 255 19.54 -3.60 -5.24
N GLU A 256 18.70 -2.98 -6.08
CA GLU A 256 19.16 -2.23 -7.27
C GLU A 256 19.92 -0.97 -6.89
N ALA A 257 19.43 -0.20 -5.90
CA ALA A 257 20.13 0.97 -5.39
C ALA A 257 21.50 0.59 -4.80
N ARG A 258 21.57 -0.48 -3.98
CA ARG A 258 22.82 -1.03 -3.43
C ARG A 258 23.80 -1.46 -4.52
N ASN A 259 23.32 -2.21 -5.52
CA ASN A 259 24.15 -2.65 -6.64
C ASN A 259 24.75 -1.48 -7.42
N MET A 260 24.02 -0.38 -7.59
CA MET A 260 24.50 0.81 -8.29
C MET A 260 25.56 1.60 -7.52
N MET A 261 25.68 1.41 -6.20
CA MET A 261 26.72 2.06 -5.40
C MET A 261 28.10 1.39 -5.50
N GLY A 262 28.22 0.27 -6.22
CA GLY A 262 29.51 -0.31 -6.61
C GLY A 262 30.27 -1.14 -5.57
N GLY A 263 29.75 -1.32 -4.35
CA GLY A 263 30.41 -2.17 -3.34
C GLY A 263 30.01 -3.66 -3.38
N GLY A 264 29.09 -4.02 -4.28
CA GLY A 264 28.65 -5.40 -4.46
C GLY A 264 27.80 -5.93 -3.31
N ILE A 265 27.60 -7.25 -3.30
CA ILE A 265 26.71 -7.92 -2.33
C ILE A 265 27.24 -7.83 -0.89
N LEU A 266 28.56 -7.79 -0.69
CA LEU A 266 29.21 -7.77 0.63
C LEU A 266 29.60 -6.36 1.10
N ASP A 267 29.05 -5.30 0.49
CA ASP A 267 29.31 -3.94 0.93
C ASP A 267 28.92 -3.76 2.40
N GLU A 268 29.81 -3.22 3.22
CA GLU A 268 29.58 -2.98 4.66
C GLU A 268 28.36 -2.08 4.89
N ARG A 269 28.04 -1.18 3.94
CA ARG A 269 26.85 -0.33 4.01
C ARG A 269 25.54 -1.11 3.94
N ASN A 270 25.57 -2.36 3.46
CA ASN A 270 24.39 -3.20 3.38
C ASN A 270 24.05 -3.86 4.72
N ASP A 271 25.00 -3.91 5.68
CA ASP A 271 24.81 -4.59 6.95
C ASP A 271 23.89 -3.79 7.88
N ARG A 272 22.73 -4.38 8.20
CA ARG A 272 21.76 -3.85 9.16
C ARG A 272 22.17 -4.01 10.63
N GLY A 273 23.38 -4.52 10.90
CA GLY A 273 23.93 -4.67 12.25
C GLY A 273 23.40 -5.87 13.04
N PHE A 274 22.67 -6.80 12.41
CA PHE A 274 22.23 -8.02 13.09
C PHE A 274 23.42 -8.89 13.54
N SER A 275 23.60 -9.04 14.85
CA SER A 275 24.59 -9.94 15.44
C SER A 275 24.14 -11.41 15.46
N THR A 276 22.83 -11.66 15.38
CA THR A 276 22.22 -13.00 15.35
C THR A 276 21.29 -13.12 14.16
N LEU A 277 21.46 -14.17 13.37
CA LEU A 277 20.60 -14.43 12.22
C LEU A 277 19.24 -15.00 12.67
N PRO A 278 18.13 -14.58 12.04
CA PRO A 278 16.81 -15.15 12.29
C PRO A 278 16.74 -16.67 12.05
N GLU A 279 16.11 -17.40 12.96
CA GLU A 279 16.06 -18.87 12.93
C GLU A 279 15.27 -19.41 11.71
N SER A 280 14.17 -18.75 11.35
CA SER A 280 13.31 -19.05 10.19
C SER A 280 14.09 -19.04 8.88
N GLU A 281 14.83 -17.97 8.62
CA GLU A 281 15.62 -17.74 7.42
C GLU A 281 16.79 -18.72 7.33
N VAL A 282 17.49 -18.97 8.46
CA VAL A 282 18.58 -19.94 8.53
C VAL A 282 18.08 -21.36 8.28
N ASN A 283 16.95 -21.74 8.87
CA ASN A 283 16.34 -23.05 8.65
C ASN A 283 15.92 -23.25 7.20
N PHE A 284 15.32 -22.22 6.58
CA PHE A 284 14.95 -22.25 5.17
C PHE A 284 16.20 -22.35 4.27
N LEU A 285 17.21 -21.53 4.53
CA LEU A 285 18.47 -21.55 3.78
C LEU A 285 19.15 -22.93 3.85
N THR A 286 19.18 -23.53 5.03
CA THR A 286 19.72 -24.89 5.24
C THR A 286 19.00 -25.93 4.38
N LYS A 287 17.67 -25.83 4.26
CA LYS A 287 16.88 -26.70 3.37
C LYS A 287 17.23 -26.49 1.90
N LEU A 288 17.42 -25.24 1.46
CA LEU A 288 17.77 -24.93 0.06
C LEU A 288 19.16 -25.44 -0.31
N VAL A 289 20.12 -25.37 0.61
CA VAL A 289 21.50 -25.80 0.39
C VAL A 289 21.65 -27.33 0.43
N ALA A 290 20.77 -28.03 1.16
CA ALA A 290 20.74 -29.50 1.15
C ALA A 290 20.31 -30.10 -0.21
N LEU A 291 19.73 -29.28 -1.09
CA LEU A 291 19.26 -29.68 -2.41
C LEU A 291 20.18 -29.13 -3.50
N LYS A 292 20.24 -29.83 -4.64
CA LYS A 292 20.99 -29.33 -5.81
C LYS A 292 20.28 -28.12 -6.44
N PRO A 293 20.99 -27.09 -6.92
CA PRO A 293 20.39 -25.99 -7.67
C PRO A 293 19.53 -26.52 -8.83
N GLY A 294 18.32 -25.99 -8.96
CA GLY A 294 17.41 -26.42 -10.01
C GLY A 294 15.97 -25.97 -9.77
N LYS A 295 15.04 -26.54 -10.57
CA LYS A 295 13.63 -26.18 -10.56
C LYS A 295 12.96 -26.39 -9.20
N THR A 296 13.33 -27.44 -8.48
CA THR A 296 12.77 -27.73 -7.14
C THR A 296 13.12 -26.62 -6.15
N VAL A 297 14.38 -26.18 -6.11
CA VAL A 297 14.83 -25.09 -5.23
C VAL A 297 14.19 -23.77 -5.65
N GLN A 298 14.06 -23.52 -6.95
CA GLN A 298 13.37 -22.34 -7.47
C GLN A 298 11.89 -22.30 -7.06
N GLU A 299 11.19 -23.43 -7.11
CA GLU A 299 9.79 -23.54 -6.69
C GLU A 299 9.64 -23.32 -5.18
N MET A 300 10.56 -23.86 -4.37
CA MET A 300 10.59 -23.60 -2.92
C MET A 300 10.78 -22.12 -2.62
N ILE A 301 11.70 -21.44 -3.32
CA ILE A 301 11.88 -19.99 -3.21
C ILE A 301 10.58 -19.28 -3.62
N ARG A 302 9.97 -19.66 -4.75
CA ARG A 302 8.71 -19.06 -5.23
C ARG A 302 7.58 -19.15 -4.20
N ASN A 303 7.38 -20.34 -3.63
CA ASN A 303 6.34 -20.56 -2.63
C ASN A 303 6.55 -19.63 -1.42
N VAL A 304 7.75 -19.63 -0.85
CA VAL A 304 8.05 -18.81 0.34
C VAL A 304 7.94 -17.31 0.05
N MET A 305 8.42 -16.84 -1.10
CA MET A 305 8.28 -15.42 -1.46
C MET A 305 6.81 -14.99 -1.66
N LEU A 306 5.95 -15.91 -2.13
CA LEU A 306 4.49 -15.71 -2.20
C LEU A 306 3.78 -15.85 -0.83
N GLY A 307 4.49 -16.23 0.22
CA GLY A 307 3.93 -16.46 1.55
C GLY A 307 3.32 -17.84 1.77
N LYS A 308 3.69 -18.83 0.94
CA LYS A 308 3.32 -20.25 1.10
C LYS A 308 4.50 -21.01 1.68
N ASP A 309 4.25 -21.96 2.59
CA ASP A 309 5.29 -22.78 3.19
C ASP A 309 6.38 -21.97 3.93
N GLU A 310 6.06 -20.75 4.38
CA GLU A 310 7.02 -19.82 5.00
C GLU A 310 7.31 -20.13 6.48
N GLY A 311 6.74 -21.22 7.01
CA GLY A 311 6.94 -21.69 8.38
C GLY A 311 5.94 -21.13 9.41
N ALA A 312 5.02 -20.26 8.99
CA ALA A 312 3.93 -19.74 9.82
C ALA A 312 2.59 -20.49 9.66
N ASP A 313 2.51 -21.46 8.75
CA ASP A 313 1.27 -22.20 8.42
C ASP A 313 0.77 -23.16 9.52
N TYR A 314 1.34 -23.10 10.72
CA TYR A 314 0.77 -23.75 11.90
C TYR A 314 -0.35 -22.86 12.44
N SER A 315 -1.51 -22.90 11.79
CA SER A 315 -2.75 -22.43 12.38
C SER A 315 -2.97 -23.21 13.68
N ASP A 316 -3.34 -22.50 14.74
CA ASP A 316 -3.82 -23.05 16.01
C ASP A 316 -5.15 -23.79 15.78
N THR A 317 -5.06 -24.92 15.11
CA THR A 317 -6.09 -25.95 15.00
C THR A 317 -5.62 -27.18 15.78
N ASP A 318 -5.10 -26.93 16.98
CA ASP A 318 -5.01 -27.93 18.05
C ASP A 318 -6.23 -27.74 18.96
N GLU A 319 -7.42 -27.96 18.40
CA GLU A 319 -8.54 -28.52 19.17
C GLU A 319 -8.76 -29.93 18.61
N GLU A 320 -8.50 -30.92 19.48
CA GLU A 320 -8.55 -32.36 19.28
C GLU A 320 -9.66 -32.86 18.33
N ALA A 321 -9.31 -33.73 17.39
CA ALA A 321 -9.85 -35.10 17.33
C ALA A 321 -9.37 -35.89 16.09
N ASN A 322 -8.49 -36.85 16.35
CA ASN A 322 -8.61 -38.23 15.89
C ASN A 322 -8.92 -38.48 14.38
N SER A 323 -7.90 -38.65 13.54
CA SER A 323 -7.88 -39.78 12.60
C SER A 323 -6.46 -40.04 12.07
N GLY A 324 -6.04 -41.29 12.19
CA GLY A 324 -4.72 -41.75 11.79
C GLY A 324 -4.49 -41.57 10.28
N ARG A 325 -3.51 -40.73 9.95
CA ARG A 325 -2.79 -40.81 8.69
C ARG A 325 -1.40 -40.23 8.86
N THR A 326 -0.48 -41.12 9.26
CA THR A 326 0.95 -40.88 9.36
C THR A 326 1.49 -40.38 8.01
N ARG A 327 1.60 -39.06 7.84
CA ARG A 327 2.52 -38.48 6.85
C ARG A 327 3.92 -38.47 7.47
N PRO A 328 4.99 -38.71 6.69
CA PRO A 328 6.32 -38.94 7.23
C PRO A 328 6.79 -37.69 7.99
N ARG A 329 6.96 -37.88 9.29
CA ARG A 329 7.47 -36.91 10.26
C ARG A 329 8.93 -36.62 9.89
N GLY A 330 9.15 -35.58 9.10
CA GLY A 330 10.48 -35.04 8.82
C GLY A 330 11.13 -34.59 10.13
N ILE A 331 12.41 -34.91 10.25
CA ILE A 331 13.33 -34.68 11.38
C ILE A 331 12.95 -33.45 12.21
N ALA A 332 12.75 -33.70 13.51
CA ALA A 332 12.35 -32.73 14.52
C ALA A 332 13.09 -31.39 14.39
N GLY A 333 12.34 -30.34 14.04
CA GLY A 333 12.74 -28.97 14.31
C GLY A 333 12.96 -28.83 15.81
N ARG A 334 14.11 -28.27 16.20
CA ARG A 334 14.32 -27.75 17.53
C ARG A 334 13.17 -26.79 17.83
N GLY A 335 12.42 -27.03 18.91
CA GLY A 335 11.42 -26.08 19.37
C GLY A 335 12.08 -24.73 19.65
N SER A 336 11.37 -23.64 19.31
CA SER A 336 11.80 -22.26 19.59
C SER A 336 12.29 -22.16 21.04
N VAL A 337 13.58 -21.84 21.20
CA VAL A 337 14.25 -21.73 22.52
C VAL A 337 13.61 -20.63 23.37
N THR A 338 12.82 -19.74 22.76
CA THR A 338 12.21 -18.56 23.40
C THR A 338 10.71 -18.70 23.65
N GLY A 339 10.06 -19.80 23.24
CA GLY A 339 8.62 -20.00 23.39
C GLY A 339 7.73 -19.07 22.53
N ARG A 340 8.32 -18.14 21.75
CA ARG A 340 7.62 -17.34 20.75
C ARG A 340 7.63 -18.08 19.41
N LYS A 341 6.47 -18.11 18.72
CA LYS A 341 6.39 -18.61 17.34
C LYS A 341 7.40 -17.82 16.49
N PRO A 342 8.32 -18.47 15.77
CA PRO A 342 9.26 -17.75 14.91
C PRO A 342 8.47 -17.00 13.84
N LEU A 343 8.93 -15.81 13.48
CA LEU A 343 8.35 -15.11 12.35
C LEU A 343 8.54 -15.97 11.10
N PRO A 344 7.57 -15.99 10.19
CA PRO A 344 7.76 -16.60 8.88
C PRO A 344 8.93 -15.96 8.13
N VAL A 345 9.49 -16.71 7.18
CA VAL A 345 10.59 -16.24 6.33
C VAL A 345 10.16 -15.00 5.54
N ARG A 346 10.93 -13.91 5.67
CA ARG A 346 10.67 -12.66 4.95
C ARG A 346 11.68 -12.41 3.82
N PRO A 347 11.25 -11.99 2.61
CA PRO A 347 12.15 -11.78 1.47
C PRO A 347 13.39 -10.91 1.74
N GLY A 348 13.21 -9.75 2.37
CA GLY A 348 14.27 -8.81 2.71
C GLY A 348 15.23 -9.38 3.76
N MET A 349 14.71 -9.92 4.86
CA MET A 349 15.50 -10.63 5.88
C MET A 349 16.21 -11.88 5.33
N PHE A 350 15.59 -12.59 4.39
CA PHE A 350 16.17 -13.77 3.77
C PHE A 350 17.39 -13.43 2.92
N LEU A 351 17.30 -12.39 2.06
CA LEU A 351 18.45 -11.92 1.28
C LEU A 351 19.58 -11.40 2.17
N GLU A 352 19.25 -10.71 3.26
CA GLU A 352 20.23 -10.28 4.27
C GLU A 352 20.94 -11.49 4.91
N THR A 353 20.17 -12.53 5.26
CA THR A 353 20.70 -13.78 5.83
C THR A 353 21.63 -14.49 4.84
N VAL A 354 21.24 -14.58 3.57
CA VAL A 354 22.09 -15.16 2.51
C VAL A 354 23.39 -14.38 2.38
N THR A 355 23.33 -13.05 2.36
CA THR A 355 24.49 -12.16 2.25
C THR A 355 25.45 -12.31 3.43
N LYS A 356 24.93 -12.37 4.67
CA LYS A 356 25.75 -12.57 5.87
C LYS A 356 26.45 -13.92 5.89
N VAL A 357 25.73 -15.00 5.52
CA VAL A 357 26.34 -16.34 5.42
C VAL A 357 27.40 -16.36 4.32
N LEU A 358 27.16 -15.72 3.18
CA LEU A 358 28.12 -15.59 2.09
C LEU A 358 29.40 -14.86 2.54
N GLY A 359 29.27 -13.74 3.26
CA GLY A 359 30.41 -13.03 3.87
C GLY A 359 31.19 -13.88 4.87
N GLY A 360 30.49 -14.70 5.67
CA GLY A 360 31.11 -15.68 6.58
C GLY A 360 31.91 -16.78 5.86
N ILE A 361 31.44 -17.22 4.69
CA ILE A 361 32.17 -18.19 3.85
C ILE A 361 33.41 -17.54 3.24
N TYR A 362 33.29 -16.33 2.69
CA TYR A 362 34.42 -15.62 2.08
C TYR A 362 35.50 -15.22 3.09
N SER A 363 35.13 -14.96 4.34
CA SER A 363 36.07 -14.68 5.43
C SER A 363 36.76 -15.93 6.03
N GLY A 364 36.44 -17.13 5.54
CA GLY A 364 37.19 -18.36 5.83
C GLY A 364 36.64 -19.23 6.97
N ASN A 365 35.41 -19.00 7.45
CA ASN A 365 34.89 -19.65 8.65
C ASN A 365 33.95 -20.86 8.42
N VAL A 366 33.67 -21.30 7.19
CA VAL A 366 32.68 -22.37 6.96
C VAL A 366 33.04 -23.32 5.80
N SER A 367 33.06 -24.62 6.07
CA SER A 367 33.53 -25.68 5.14
C SER A 367 32.42 -26.56 4.53
N GLY A 368 31.14 -26.15 4.59
CA GLY A 368 30.01 -27.02 4.19
C GLY A 368 29.16 -26.56 3.00
N ILE A 369 29.20 -25.27 2.65
CA ILE A 369 28.30 -24.64 1.67
C ILE A 369 29.14 -24.00 0.58
N THR A 370 28.83 -24.25 -0.70
CA THR A 370 29.54 -23.57 -1.79
C THR A 370 29.03 -22.14 -1.94
N ALA A 371 29.94 -21.15 -1.95
CA ALA A 371 29.60 -19.75 -2.16
C ALA A 371 28.76 -19.54 -3.45
N GLN A 372 29.09 -20.29 -4.50
CA GLN A 372 28.36 -20.31 -5.77
C GLN A 372 26.87 -20.70 -5.62
N HIS A 373 26.55 -21.62 -4.70
CA HIS A 373 25.16 -22.02 -4.46
C HIS A 373 24.38 -20.88 -3.81
N LEU A 374 24.98 -20.17 -2.85
CA LEU A 374 24.34 -19.03 -2.19
C LEU A 374 24.18 -17.84 -3.14
N GLU A 375 25.17 -17.56 -3.99
CA GLU A 375 25.06 -16.55 -5.04
C GLU A 375 23.92 -16.90 -6.00
N TRP A 376 23.80 -18.17 -6.39
CA TRP A 376 22.70 -18.65 -7.20
C TRP A 376 21.34 -18.47 -6.49
N VAL A 377 21.24 -18.82 -5.21
CA VAL A 377 20.02 -18.63 -4.40
C VAL A 377 19.64 -17.15 -4.33
N HIS A 378 20.61 -16.27 -4.08
CA HIS A 378 20.41 -14.82 -4.04
C HIS A 378 19.85 -14.31 -5.37
N GLN A 379 20.52 -14.63 -6.49
CA GLN A 379 20.08 -14.21 -7.83
C GLN A 379 18.70 -14.76 -8.20
N LYS A 380 18.42 -16.03 -7.88
CA LYS A 380 17.11 -16.64 -8.15
C LYS A 380 15.99 -16.06 -7.31
N THR A 381 16.29 -15.65 -6.08
CA THR A 381 15.32 -14.95 -5.24
C THR A 381 14.95 -13.60 -5.86
N LEU A 382 15.93 -12.81 -6.34
CA LEU A 382 15.65 -11.56 -7.04
C LEU A 382 14.82 -11.78 -8.32
N GLN A 383 15.12 -12.84 -9.08
CA GLN A 383 14.34 -13.18 -10.28
C GLN A 383 12.88 -13.50 -9.92
N VAL A 384 12.65 -14.32 -8.89
CA VAL A 384 11.30 -14.65 -8.40
C VAL A 384 10.57 -13.41 -7.92
N LEU A 385 11.24 -12.52 -7.18
CA LEU A 385 10.64 -11.28 -6.70
C LEU A 385 10.26 -10.35 -7.85
N GLN A 386 11.06 -10.30 -8.93
CA GLN A 386 10.71 -9.56 -10.15
C GLN A 386 9.41 -10.08 -10.79
N GLU A 387 9.19 -11.39 -10.81
CA GLU A 387 7.96 -12.01 -11.32
C GLU A 387 6.75 -11.81 -10.40
N ILE A 388 6.96 -11.57 -9.10
CA ILE A 388 5.89 -11.30 -8.13
C ILE A 388 5.50 -9.82 -8.17
N ALA A 389 6.49 -8.94 -8.33
CA ALA A 389 6.32 -7.50 -8.27
C ALA A 389 5.48 -6.92 -9.43
N PHE A 390 5.58 -7.52 -10.62
CA PHE A 390 5.04 -6.98 -11.87
C PHE A 390 4.45 -8.05 -12.78
#